data_AF-A0A960EZV8-F1
#
_entry.id   AF-A0A960EZV8-F1
#
_cell.length_a   1.000
_cell.length_b   1.000
_cell.length_c   1.000
_cell.angle_alpha   90.00
_cell.angle_beta   90.00
_cell.angle_gamma   90.00
#
_symmetry.space_group_name_H-M   'P 1'
#
loop_
_entity.id
_entity.type
_entity.pdbx_description
1 polymer ?
#
loop_
_entity_poly.entity_id
_entity_poly.type
_entity_poly.pdbx_seq_one_letter_code
_entity_poly.pdbx_strand_id
1 'polypeptide(L)'
;HDGSRVTAFTDWEFTHLGDPMEDWAYLVSMRGNRTMGKDDWLALFQRVAGVTVTDVDLHYWMVFNYFKGACANITCLRAFRTANPAPNMALIGTALHQTFVRQCARLIEEVPR
;
A
#
# COMPACT_ATOMS: atom_id res chain seq x y z
N HIS A 1 -1.89 20.01 -5.21
CA HIS A 1 -1.34 20.87 -4.15
C HIS A 1 -1.09 22.25 -4.74
N ASP A 2 -1.18 23.31 -3.94
CA ASP A 2 -0.81 24.69 -4.36
C ASP A 2 0.67 25.02 -4.12
N GLY A 3 1.46 24.01 -3.72
CA GLY A 3 2.86 24.15 -3.33
C GLY A 3 3.07 24.22 -1.82
N SER A 4 2.01 24.46 -1.04
CA SER A 4 2.03 24.50 0.42
C SER A 4 1.00 23.59 1.08
N ARG A 5 -0.13 23.34 0.40
CA ARG A 5 -1.27 22.59 0.94
C ARG A 5 -1.79 21.58 -0.06
N VAL A 6 -2.33 20.48 0.47
CA VAL A 6 -3.13 19.55 -0.31
C VAL A 6 -4.44 20.25 -0.68
N THR A 7 -4.73 20.32 -1.98
CA THR A 7 -5.92 21.01 -2.53
C THR A 7 -6.99 20.04 -3.03
N ALA A 8 -6.63 18.78 -3.26
CA ALA A 8 -7.53 17.71 -3.67
C ALA A 8 -6.94 16.36 -3.27
N PHE A 9 -7.81 15.43 -2.92
CA PHE A 9 -7.52 13.99 -2.83
C PHE A 9 -8.16 13.31 -4.04
N THR A 10 -7.38 12.50 -4.75
CA THR A 10 -7.78 11.79 -5.96
C THR A 10 -7.66 10.28 -5.76
N ASP A 11 -7.94 9.49 -6.80
CA ASP A 11 -7.75 8.03 -6.83
C ASP A 11 -8.56 7.27 -5.76
N TRP A 12 -9.84 7.62 -5.63
CA TRP A 12 -10.81 7.01 -4.69
C TRP A 12 -11.27 5.59 -5.09
N GLU A 13 -10.66 4.98 -6.10
CA GLU A 13 -11.09 3.69 -6.68
C GLU A 13 -10.99 2.50 -5.72
N PHE A 14 -10.21 2.62 -4.64
CA PHE A 14 -10.11 1.63 -3.56
C PHE A 14 -10.75 2.07 -2.24
N THR A 15 -11.40 3.23 -2.19
CA THR A 15 -12.01 3.71 -0.94
C THR A 15 -13.20 2.84 -0.56
N HIS A 16 -13.25 2.46 0.72
CA HIS A 16 -14.30 1.66 1.29
C HIS A 16 -14.42 1.94 2.80
N LEU A 17 -15.55 1.57 3.40
CA LEU A 17 -15.67 1.51 4.85
C LEU A 17 -14.91 0.27 5.34
N GLY A 18 -13.97 0.45 6.27
CA GLY A 18 -13.10 -0.61 6.74
C GLY A 18 -12.29 -0.20 7.96
N ASP A 19 -11.33 -1.03 8.33
CA ASP A 19 -10.38 -0.73 9.41
C ASP A 19 -9.34 0.30 8.92
N PRO A 20 -9.16 1.44 9.61
CA PRO A 20 -8.19 2.47 9.21
C PRO A 20 -6.74 1.97 9.18
N MET A 21 -6.43 0.86 9.86
CA MET A 21 -5.10 0.27 9.85
C MET A 21 -4.61 -0.11 8.45
N GLU A 22 -5.52 -0.42 7.53
CA GLU A 22 -5.17 -0.69 6.13
C GLU A 22 -4.39 0.46 5.50
N ASP A 23 -4.89 1.69 5.67
CA ASP A 23 -4.31 2.91 5.11
C ASP A 23 -3.07 3.34 5.88
N TRP A 24 -3.08 3.23 7.22
CA TRP A 24 -1.93 3.60 8.03
C TRP A 24 -0.74 2.68 7.79
N ALA A 25 -0.95 1.37 7.71
CA ALA A 25 0.12 0.42 7.38
C ALA A 25 0.63 0.64 5.94
N TYR A 26 -0.25 0.96 5.00
CA TYR A 26 0.16 1.31 3.63
C TYR A 26 1.04 2.57 3.63
N LEU A 27 0.65 3.61 4.37
CA LEU A 27 1.43 4.83 4.49
C LEU A 27 2.78 4.56 5.15
N VAL A 28 2.82 3.91 6.31
CA VAL A 28 4.07 3.68 7.05
C VAL A 28 5.02 2.76 6.28
N SER A 29 4.52 1.63 5.79
CA SER A 29 5.36 0.53 5.31
C SER A 29 5.67 0.59 3.81
N MET A 30 4.84 1.24 2.99
CA MET A 30 4.98 1.21 1.53
C MET A 30 5.25 2.56 0.87
N ARG A 31 4.64 3.66 1.35
CA ARG A 31 4.67 4.95 0.64
C ARG A 31 5.36 6.09 1.38
N GLY A 32 5.21 6.13 2.69
CA GLY A 32 5.63 7.21 3.58
C GLY A 32 7.07 7.09 4.08
N ASN A 33 7.72 5.93 3.90
CA ASN A 33 9.11 5.72 4.33
C ASN A 33 10.14 6.66 3.66
N ARG A 34 9.77 7.28 2.53
CA ARG A 34 10.57 8.32 1.86
C ARG A 34 10.39 9.71 2.46
N THR A 35 9.33 9.92 3.23
CA THR A 35 9.00 11.21 3.84
C THR A 35 9.59 11.32 5.24
N MET A 36 9.43 10.28 6.07
CA MET A 36 10.01 10.19 7.41
C MET A 36 10.10 8.73 7.87
N GLY A 37 10.82 8.48 8.96
CA GLY A 37 10.98 7.15 9.54
C GLY A 37 9.67 6.58 10.11
N LYS A 38 9.65 5.27 10.32
CA LYS A 38 8.50 4.56 10.92
C LYS A 38 8.09 5.20 12.26
N ASP A 39 9.04 5.38 13.17
CA ASP A 39 8.74 5.89 14.51
C ASP A 39 8.18 7.32 14.49
N ASP A 40 8.66 8.16 13.55
CA ASP A 40 8.14 9.52 13.35
C ASP A 40 6.69 9.50 12.86
N TRP A 41 6.36 8.60 11.94
CA TRP A 41 4.97 8.40 11.48
C TRP A 41 4.06 7.94 12.63
N LEU A 42 4.51 6.97 13.43
CA LEU A 42 3.75 6.46 14.58
C LEU A 42 3.53 7.56 15.63
N ALA A 43 4.55 8.37 15.92
CA ALA A 43 4.43 9.53 16.79
C ALA A 43 3.46 10.57 16.24
N LEU A 44 3.44 10.79 14.91
CA LEU A 44 2.50 11.69 14.26
C LEU A 44 1.05 11.17 14.36
N PHE A 45 0.82 9.88 14.12
CA PHE A 45 -0.50 9.26 14.25
C PHE A 45 -1.03 9.36 15.67
N GLN A 46 -0.20 9.06 16.67
CA GLN A 46 -0.58 9.20 18.07
C GLN A 46 -0.91 10.66 18.41
N ARG A 47 -0.10 11.62 17.94
CA ARG A 47 -0.30 13.05 18.25
C ARG A 47 -1.55 13.64 17.58
N VAL A 48 -1.85 13.25 16.34
CA VAL A 48 -2.90 13.89 15.53
C VAL A 48 -4.22 13.12 15.61
N ALA A 49 -4.17 11.79 15.55
CA ALA A 49 -5.35 10.94 15.53
C ALA A 49 -5.62 10.23 16.88
N GLY A 50 -4.67 10.26 17.82
CA GLY A 50 -4.81 9.58 19.11
C GLY A 50 -4.65 8.06 19.02
N VAL A 51 -4.04 7.55 17.94
CA VAL A 51 -4.01 6.12 17.63
C VAL A 51 -2.62 5.55 17.90
N THR A 52 -2.59 4.46 18.66
CA THR A 52 -1.42 3.63 18.86
C THR A 52 -1.47 2.44 17.90
N VAL A 53 -0.38 2.23 17.17
CA VAL A 53 -0.23 1.15 16.21
C VAL A 53 0.95 0.27 16.62
N THR A 54 0.73 -1.04 16.71
CA THR A 54 1.77 -2.00 17.10
C THR A 54 2.48 -2.58 15.88
N ASP A 55 3.63 -3.21 16.12
CA ASP A 55 4.37 -3.93 15.08
C ASP A 55 3.61 -5.14 14.54
N VAL A 56 2.80 -5.78 15.39
CA VAL A 56 1.92 -6.89 14.99
C VAL A 56 0.82 -6.38 14.04
N ASP A 57 0.21 -5.23 14.36
CA ASP A 57 -0.78 -4.61 13.47
C ASP A 57 -0.15 -4.28 12.12
N LEU A 58 0.98 -3.59 12.12
CA LEU A 58 1.69 -3.23 10.88
C LEU A 58 2.06 -4.46 10.05
N HIS A 59 2.51 -5.53 10.69
CA HIS A 59 2.86 -6.76 9.98
C HIS A 59 1.65 -7.37 9.29
N TYR A 60 0.55 -7.59 10.02
CA TYR A 60 -0.68 -8.15 9.45
C TYR A 60 -1.18 -7.31 8.27
N TRP A 61 -1.30 -5.99 8.47
CA TRP A 61 -1.83 -5.10 7.45
C TRP A 61 -0.87 -4.89 6.27
N MET A 62 0.44 -5.10 6.47
CA MET A 62 1.40 -5.12 5.37
C MET A 62 1.25 -6.39 4.52
N VAL A 63 1.03 -7.56 5.13
CA VAL A 63 0.68 -8.79 4.39
C VAL A 63 -0.58 -8.56 3.56
N PHE A 64 -1.63 -8.03 4.18
CA PHE A 64 -2.90 -7.73 3.50
C PHE A 64 -2.70 -6.75 2.33
N ASN A 65 -1.96 -5.66 2.53
CA ASN A 65 -1.72 -4.68 1.47
C ASN A 65 -0.94 -5.26 0.27
N TYR A 66 0.05 -6.14 0.50
CA TYR A 66 0.74 -6.83 -0.59
C TYR A 66 -0.17 -7.83 -1.31
N PHE A 67 -1.02 -8.56 -0.57
CA PHE A 67 -2.03 -9.44 -1.16
C PHE A 67 -3.02 -8.65 -2.03
N LYS A 68 -3.65 -7.63 -1.47
CA LYS A 68 -4.60 -6.75 -2.17
C LYS A 68 -3.96 -6.12 -3.41
N GLY A 69 -2.73 -5.61 -3.29
CA GLY A 69 -1.99 -5.05 -4.42
C GLY A 69 -1.65 -6.08 -5.49
N ALA A 70 -1.32 -7.32 -5.13
CA ALA A 70 -1.11 -8.40 -6.11
C ALA A 70 -2.41 -8.68 -6.90
N CYS A 71 -3.56 -8.74 -6.22
CA CYS A 71 -4.87 -8.89 -6.85
C CYS A 71 -5.21 -7.71 -7.76
N ALA A 72 -4.94 -6.47 -7.35
CA ALA A 72 -5.15 -5.30 -8.20
C ALA A 72 -4.26 -5.35 -9.44
N ASN A 73 -2.97 -5.66 -9.27
CA ASN A 73 -2.00 -5.69 -10.36
C ASN A 73 -2.36 -6.72 -11.44
N ILE A 74 -2.92 -7.89 -11.08
CA ILE A 74 -3.24 -8.94 -12.07
C ILE A 74 -4.30 -8.48 -13.08
N THR A 75 -5.15 -7.51 -12.72
CA THR A 75 -6.16 -6.95 -13.64
C THR A 75 -5.51 -6.28 -14.85
N CYS A 76 -4.26 -5.82 -14.72
CA CYS A 76 -3.50 -5.17 -15.78
C CYS A 76 -3.05 -6.14 -16.87
N LEU A 77 -3.10 -7.47 -16.66
CA LEU A 77 -2.78 -8.46 -17.70
C LEU A 77 -3.68 -8.36 -18.95
N ARG A 78 -4.84 -7.71 -18.83
CA ARG A 78 -5.68 -7.35 -20.00
C ARG A 78 -4.92 -6.55 -21.06
N ALA A 79 -3.84 -5.86 -20.68
CA ALA A 79 -2.94 -5.15 -21.58
C ALA A 79 -2.34 -6.03 -22.70
N PHE A 80 -2.23 -7.34 -22.50
CA PHE A 80 -1.72 -8.28 -23.50
C PHE A 80 -2.81 -8.84 -24.42
N ARG A 81 -4.09 -8.55 -24.16
CA ARG A 81 -5.23 -9.10 -24.89
C ARG A 81 -5.93 -8.07 -25.77
N THR A 82 -5.72 -6.78 -25.51
CA THR A 82 -6.32 -5.67 -26.25
C THR A 82 -5.27 -4.61 -26.53
N ALA A 83 -5.49 -3.78 -27.55
CA ALA A 83 -4.67 -2.58 -27.74
C ALA A 83 -4.75 -1.73 -26.46
N ASN A 84 -3.63 -1.53 -25.78
CA ASN A 84 -3.54 -0.78 -24.54
C ASN A 84 -2.73 0.50 -24.76
N PRO A 85 -3.31 1.70 -24.57
CA PRO A 85 -2.59 2.96 -24.74
C PRO A 85 -1.56 3.24 -23.63
N ALA A 86 -1.52 2.43 -22.56
CA ALA A 86 -0.68 2.62 -21.38
C ALA A 86 0.32 1.45 -21.21
N PRO A 87 1.54 1.54 -21.79
CA PRO A 87 2.54 0.46 -21.75
C PRO A 87 2.97 0.04 -20.34
N ASN A 88 2.92 0.96 -19.37
CA ASN A 88 3.22 0.67 -17.96
C ASN A 88 2.31 -0.40 -17.36
N MET A 89 1.09 -0.59 -17.89
CA MET A 89 0.17 -1.63 -17.41
C MET A 89 0.73 -3.04 -17.64
N ALA A 90 1.52 -3.26 -18.70
CA ALA A 90 2.19 -4.53 -18.92
C ALA A 90 3.21 -4.84 -17.81
N LEU A 91 3.98 -3.82 -17.37
CA LEU A 91 4.92 -3.94 -16.26
C LEU A 91 4.19 -4.19 -14.92
N ILE A 92 3.08 -3.48 -14.68
CA ILE A 92 2.27 -3.64 -13.47
C ILE A 92 1.72 -5.07 -13.37
N GLY A 93 1.11 -5.56 -14.45
CA GLY A 93 0.51 -6.90 -14.50
C GLY A 93 1.52 -8.05 -14.42
N THR A 94 2.81 -7.79 -14.63
CA THR A 94 3.87 -8.81 -14.63
C THR A 94 4.82 -8.61 -13.46
N ALA A 95 5.84 -7.76 -13.63
CA ALA A 95 6.94 -7.61 -12.67
C ALA A 95 6.47 -7.06 -11.31
N LEU A 96 5.56 -6.08 -11.30
CA LEU A 96 5.06 -5.52 -10.05
C LEU A 96 4.15 -6.53 -9.33
N HIS A 97 3.24 -7.18 -10.06
CA HIS A 97 2.44 -8.28 -9.54
C HIS A 97 3.32 -9.36 -8.87
N GLN A 98 4.34 -9.87 -9.57
CA GLN A 98 5.25 -10.89 -9.02
C GLN A 98 5.99 -10.40 -7.78
N THR A 99 6.40 -9.13 -7.76
CA THR A 99 7.05 -8.55 -6.59
C THR A 99 6.12 -8.53 -5.39
N PHE A 100 4.85 -8.15 -5.57
CA PHE A 100 3.85 -8.14 -4.51
C PHE A 100 3.55 -9.55 -4.00
N VAL A 101 3.42 -10.54 -4.90
CA VAL A 101 3.23 -11.95 -4.52
C VAL A 101 4.41 -12.46 -3.68
N ARG A 102 5.65 -12.19 -4.12
CA ARG A 102 6.86 -12.61 -3.38
C ARG A 102 6.96 -11.94 -2.00
N GLN A 103 6.65 -10.66 -1.90
CA GLN A 103 6.66 -9.95 -0.62
C GLN A 103 5.57 -10.44 0.33
N CYS A 104 4.37 -10.71 -0.20
CA CYS A 104 3.28 -11.30 0.57
C CYS A 104 3.70 -12.67 1.15
N ALA A 105 4.22 -13.56 0.30
CA ALA A 105 4.69 -14.88 0.73
C ALA A 105 5.79 -14.79 1.80
N ARG A 106 6.81 -13.95 1.58
CA ARG A 106 7.89 -13.73 2.54
C ARG A 106 7.37 -13.27 3.90
N LEU A 107 6.46 -12.29 3.92
CA LEU A 107 5.93 -11.77 5.18
C LEU A 107 5.08 -12.80 5.94
N ILE A 108 4.32 -13.63 5.23
CA ILE A 108 3.56 -14.73 5.85
C ILE A 108 4.50 -15.73 6.56
N GLU A 109 5.68 -15.97 6.01
CA GLU A 109 6.70 -16.85 6.62
C GLU A 109 7.40 -16.19 7.83
N GLU A 110 7.46 -14.86 7.90
CA GLU A 110 8.19 -14.08 8.91
C GLU A 110 7.37 -13.75 10.17
N VAL A 111 6.42 -14.60 10.57
CA VAL A 111 5.49 -14.32 11.68
C VAL A 111 6.22 -13.69 12.88
N PRO A 112 5.87 -12.45 13.28
CA PRO A 112 6.50 -11.77 14.41
C PRO A 112 6.31 -12.61 15.68
N ARG A 113 7.38 -12.83 16.43
CA ARG A 113 7.32 -13.48 17.75
C ARG A 113 6.78 -12.53 18.81
#